data_AF-A0A519TEM7-F1
#
_entry.id   AF-A0A519TEM7-F1
#
_cell.length_a   1.000
_cell.length_b   1.000
_cell.length_c   1.000
_cell.angle_alpha   90.00
_cell.angle_beta   90.00
_cell.angle_gamma   90.00
#
_symmetry.space_group_name_H-M   'P 1'
#
loop_
_entity.id
_entity.type
_entity.pdbx_description
1 polymer ?
#
loop_
_entity_poly.entity_id
_entity_poly.type
_entity_poly.pdbx_seq_one_letter_code
_entity_poly.pdbx_strand_id
1 'polypeptide(L)' 'MANAPKPTTVKKESSSSASNVFATLVIPICIVIGFIIWRFVLGDPANFIDNNNENLPLPNNYPGTA' A
#
# COMPACT_ATOMS: atom_id res chain seq x y z
N MET A 1 15.37 59.74 -0.08
CA MET A 1 15.25 58.63 -1.06
C MET A 1 15.33 57.33 -0.27
N ALA A 2 14.20 56.68 0.01
CA ALA A 2 14.15 55.44 0.76
C ALA A 2 14.39 54.26 -0.20
N ASN A 3 15.34 53.38 0.15
CA ASN A 3 15.70 52.21 -0.63
C ASN A 3 14.68 51.09 -0.36
N ALA A 4 14.00 50.59 -1.40
CA ALA A 4 13.02 49.52 -1.25
C ALA A 4 13.67 48.21 -0.78
N PRO A 5 12.99 47.37 0.04
CA PRO A 5 13.54 46.07 0.44
C PRO A 5 13.61 45.17 -0.79
N LYS A 6 14.78 44.56 -1.03
CA LYS A 6 14.95 43.57 -2.09
C LYS A 6 14.07 42.36 -1.77
N PRO A 7 13.29 41.82 -2.73
CA PRO A 7 12.39 40.71 -2.48
C PRO A 7 13.20 39.50 -2.01
N THR A 8 12.89 39.01 -0.81
CA THR A 8 13.43 37.76 -0.30
C THR A 8 12.91 36.65 -1.21
N THR A 9 13.79 36.06 -2.01
CA THR A 9 13.46 34.87 -2.78
C THR A 9 13.07 33.77 -1.79
N VAL A 10 11.77 33.50 -1.72
CA VAL A 10 11.26 32.30 -1.04
C VAL A 10 12.03 31.14 -1.66
N LYS A 11 12.90 30.51 -0.86
CA LYS A 11 13.61 29.31 -1.26
C LYS A 11 12.51 28.31 -1.54
N LYS A 12 12.22 28.07 -2.83
CA LYS A 12 11.28 27.06 -3.27
C LYS A 12 11.75 25.80 -2.57
N GLU A 13 11.01 25.34 -1.57
CA GLU A 13 11.31 24.10 -0.87
C GLU A 13 11.55 23.10 -1.98
N SER A 14 12.77 22.58 -2.05
CA SER A 14 13.14 21.59 -3.03
C SER A 14 12.11 20.48 -2.88
N SER A 15 11.14 20.45 -3.80
CA SER A 15 10.15 19.40 -3.93
C SER A 15 10.97 18.13 -3.99
N SER A 16 11.07 17.48 -2.83
CA SER A 16 12.04 16.43 -2.61
C SER A 16 11.68 15.36 -3.62
N SER A 17 12.59 15.06 -4.55
CA SER A 17 12.34 14.09 -5.60
C SER A 17 11.93 12.72 -5.03
N ALA A 18 12.25 12.47 -3.76
CA ALA A 18 11.77 11.34 -2.97
C ALA A 18 10.24 11.31 -2.77
N SER A 19 9.58 12.46 -2.57
CA SER A 19 8.13 12.54 -2.34
C SER A 19 7.33 12.12 -3.57
N ASN A 20 7.79 12.49 -4.76
CA ASN A 20 7.11 12.15 -6.02
C ASN A 20 7.31 10.68 -6.41
N VAL A 21 8.50 10.13 -6.16
CA VAL A 21 8.79 8.71 -6.41
C VAL A 21 8.03 7.80 -5.43
N PHE A 22 7.90 8.21 -4.18
CA PHE A 22 7.09 7.48 -3.21
C PHE A 22 5.61 7.47 -3.61
N ALA A 23 5.05 8.62 -4.02
CA ALA A 23 3.66 8.75 -4.42
C ALA A 23 3.30 7.89 -5.66
N THR A 24 4.23 7.70 -6.60
CA THR A 24 3.98 6.85 -7.78
C THR A 24 4.16 5.35 -7.48
N LEU A 25 5.06 4.98 -6.58
CA LEU A 25 5.32 3.58 -6.23
C LEU A 25 4.37 3.02 -5.18
N VAL A 26 3.78 3.84 -4.32
CA VAL A 26 2.92 3.35 -3.22
C VAL A 26 1.68 2.61 -3.73
N ILE A 27 1.06 3.09 -4.81
CA ILE A 27 -0.15 2.47 -5.40
C ILE A 27 0.13 1.04 -5.87
N PRO A 28 1.10 0.77 -6.75
CA PRO A 28 1.40 -0.59 -7.17
C PRO A 28 1.88 -1.48 -6.01
N ILE A 29 2.67 -0.94 -5.07
CA ILE A 29 3.12 -1.69 -3.90
C ILE A 29 1.92 -2.13 -3.04
N CYS A 30 0.96 -1.25 -2.78
CA CYS A 30 -0.26 -1.60 -2.05
C CYS A 30 -1.08 -2.70 -2.75
N ILE A 31 -1.18 -2.65 -4.09
CA ILE A 31 -1.85 -3.71 -4.87
C ILE A 31 -1.12 -5.04 -4.71
N VAL A 32 0.21 -5.05 -4.81
CA VAL A 32 1.03 -6.26 -4.64
C VAL A 32 0.89 -6.82 -3.23
N ILE A 33 0.94 -5.98 -2.20
CA ILE A 33 0.74 -6.40 -0.81
C ILE A 33 -0.66 -7.00 -0.63
N GLY A 34 -1.69 -6.34 -1.15
CA GLY A 34 -3.06 -6.86 -1.11
C GLY A 34 -3.19 -8.21 -1.80
N PHE A 35 -2.56 -8.38 -2.96
CA PHE A 35 -2.54 -9.66 -3.68
C PHE A 35 -1.81 -10.76 -2.90
N ILE A 36 -0.69 -10.44 -2.25
CA ILE A 36 0.05 -11.38 -1.40
C ILE A 36 -0.83 -11.82 -0.23
N ILE A 37 -1.50 -10.89 0.45
CA ILE A 37 -2.41 -11.24 1.56
C ILE A 37 -3.54 -12.15 1.06
N TRP A 38 -4.15 -11.81 -0.09
CA TRP A 38 -5.20 -12.64 -0.66
C TRP A 38 -4.73 -14.06 -1.03
N ARG A 39 -3.56 -14.18 -1.67
CA ARG A 39 -3.04 -15.49 -2.08
C ARG A 39 -2.54 -16.35 -0.93
N PHE A 40 -1.84 -15.76 0.04
CA PHE A 40 -1.13 -16.52 1.06
C PHE A 40 -1.84 -16.57 2.41
N VAL A 41 -2.58 -15.52 2.79
CA VAL A 41 -3.26 -15.50 4.09
C VAL A 41 -4.68 -16.02 3.94
N LEU A 42 -5.42 -15.53 2.94
CA LEU A 42 -6.81 -15.94 2.72
C LEU A 42 -6.87 -17.30 2.02
N GLY A 43 -6.07 -17.48 0.98
CA GLY A 43 -5.96 -18.73 0.21
C GLY A 43 -5.14 -19.86 0.84
N ASP A 44 -4.68 -19.72 2.09
CA ASP A 44 -3.94 -20.80 2.77
C ASP A 44 -4.81 -22.07 2.86
N PRO A 45 -4.35 -23.23 2.39
CA PRO A 45 -5.13 -24.47 2.42
C PRO A 45 -5.63 -24.84 3.83
N ALA A 46 -4.90 -24.48 4.88
CA ALA A 46 -5.29 -24.73 6.27
C ALA A 46 -6.57 -24.00 6.70
N ASN A 47 -7.03 -23.00 5.93
CA ASN A 47 -8.30 -22.32 6.15
C ASN A 47 -9.52 -23.11 5.66
N PHE A 48 -9.32 -24.22 4.94
CA PHE A 48 -10.36 -24.96 4.24
C PHE A 48 -10.42 -26.43 4.67
N ILE A 49 -11.56 -27.07 4.45
CA ILE A 49 -11.79 -28.48 4.82
C ILE A 49 -10.79 -29.38 4.08
N ASP A 50 -10.21 -30.33 4.81
CA ASP A 50 -9.20 -31.28 4.34
C ASP A 50 -7.91 -30.64 3.81
N ASN A 51 -7.60 -29.41 4.22
CA ASN A 51 -6.48 -28.63 3.68
C ASN A 51 -6.56 -28.48 2.15
N ASN A 52 -7.77 -28.31 1.62
CA ASN A 52 -8.00 -28.09 0.19
C ASN A 52 -8.78 -26.80 -0.03
N ASN A 53 -8.11 -25.82 -0.65
CA ASN A 53 -8.63 -24.50 -0.99
C ASN A 53 -9.74 -24.48 -2.08
N GLU A 54 -10.11 -25.63 -2.66
CA GLU A 54 -11.33 -25.77 -3.48
C GLU A 54 -12.57 -26.15 -2.65
N ASN A 55 -12.38 -26.58 -1.40
CA ASN A 55 -13.47 -26.96 -0.51
C ASN A 55 -14.05 -25.75 0.23
N LEU A 56 -15.13 -25.98 0.98
CA LEU A 56 -15.69 -24.98 1.88
C LEU A 56 -14.65 -24.56 2.94
N PRO A 57 -14.66 -23.28 3.36
CA PRO A 57 -13.83 -22.83 4.46
C PRO A 57 -14.23 -23.47 5.79
N LEU A 58 -13.27 -23.53 6.72
CA LEU A 58 -13.52 -24.03 8.07
C LEU A 58 -14.56 -23.14 8.79
N PRO A 59 -15.48 -23.73 9.56
CA PRO A 59 -16.47 -22.96 10.33
C PRO A 59 -15.78 -21.98 11.28
N ASN A 60 -16.26 -20.73 11.29
CA ASN A 60 -15.71 -19.62 12.08
C ASN A 60 -14.27 -19.20 11.70
N ASN A 61 -13.71 -19.68 10.59
CA ASN A 61 -12.40 -19.26 10.09
C ASN A 61 -12.54 -18.18 9.02
N TYR A 62 -12.59 -16.92 9.45
CA TYR A 62 -12.73 -15.75 8.57
C TYR A 62 -11.77 -15.68 7.37
N PRO A 63 -10.47 -16.01 7.48
CA PRO A 63 -9.58 -15.89 6.32
C PRO A 63 -9.93 -16.82 5.15
N GLY A 64 -10.59 -17.96 5.39
CA GLY A 64 -11.08 -18.82 4.31
C GLY A 64 -12.39 -18.36 3.67
N THR A 65 -13.10 -17.39 4.27
CA THR A 65 -14.45 -16.95 3.85
C THR A 65 -14.46 -15.73 2.93
N ALA A 66 -13.27 -15.20 2.61
CA ALA A 66 -13.08 -13.96 1.87
C ALA A 66 -13.13 -14.13 0.33
#